data_AF-A0A7Y5WJP8-F1
#
_entry.id   AF-A0A7Y5WJP8-F1
#
_cell.length_a   1.000
_cell.length_b   1.000
_cell.length_c   1.000
_cell.angle_alpha   90.00
_cell.angle_beta   90.00
_cell.angle_gamma   90.00
#
_symmetry.space_group_name_H-M   'P 1'
#
loop_
_entity.id
_entity.type
_entity.pdbx_description
1 polymer ?
#
loop_
_entity_poly.entity_id
_entity_poly.type
_entity_poly.pdbx_seq_one_letter_code
_entity_poly.pdbx_strand_id
1 'polypeptide(L)' 'RQVELVPASVAKGLEFDRSVVVEPSAIAAAEPDERTGLRRLYVVLTRAVSELTIVHADPLPAPLT' A
#
# COMPACT_ATOMS: atom_id res chain seq x y z
N ARG A 1 16.33 -9.20 -11.90
CA ARG A 1 15.09 -9.32 -11.10
C ARG A 1 14.03 -8.49 -11.80
N GLN A 2 12.84 -9.04 -12.01
CA GLN A 2 11.72 -8.31 -12.60
C GLN A 2 11.01 -7.52 -11.51
N VAL A 3 10.54 -6.32 -11.84
CA VAL A 3 9.73 -5.47 -10.98
C VAL A 3 8.45 -5.16 -11.75
N GLU A 4 7.32 -5.29 -11.08
CA GLU A 4 6.02 -4.92 -11.63
C GLU A 4 5.46 -3.74 -10.83
N LEU A 5 5.02 -2.71 -11.54
CA LEU A 5 4.34 -1.58 -10.94
C LEU A 5 2.84 -1.79 -11.09
N VAL A 6 2.15 -1.92 -9.96
CA VAL A 6 0.70 -2.10 -9.94
C VAL A 6 0.01 -0.95 -9.20
N PRO A 7 -1.11 -0.43 -9.71
CA PRO A 7 -1.96 0.46 -8.93
C PRO A 7 -2.48 -0.22 -7.66
N ALA A 8 -2.55 0.53 -6.56
CA ALA A 8 -3.09 0.02 -5.29
C ALA A 8 -4.53 -0.54 -5.41
N SER A 9 -5.33 -0.01 -6.35
CA SER A 9 -6.71 -0.43 -6.60
C SER A 9 -6.84 -1.86 -7.14
N VAL A 10 -5.79 -2.40 -7.77
CA VAL A 10 -5.78 -3.77 -8.32
C VAL A 10 -5.00 -4.76 -7.46
N ALA A 11 -4.44 -4.32 -6.33
CA ALA A 11 -3.60 -5.15 -5.46
C ALA A 11 -4.38 -6.34 -4.83
N LYS A 12 -5.70 -6.23 -4.73
CA LYS A 12 -6.53 -7.29 -4.14
C LYS A 12 -6.41 -8.59 -4.93
N GLY A 13 -6.03 -9.67 -4.24
CA GLY A 13 -5.86 -11.01 -4.84
C GLY A 13 -4.48 -11.24 -5.47
N LEU A 14 -3.61 -10.23 -5.48
CA LEU A 14 -2.20 -10.40 -5.81
C LEU A 14 -1.41 -10.74 -4.54
N GLU A 15 -0.29 -11.43 -4.70
CA GLU A 15 0.68 -11.68 -3.62
C GLU A 15 2.09 -11.64 -4.22
N PHE A 16 3.03 -11.11 -3.44
CA PHE A 16 4.43 -10.98 -3.86
C PHE A 16 5.34 -11.42 -2.71
N ASP A 17 6.42 -12.12 -3.03
CA ASP A 17 7.47 -12.45 -2.04
C ASP A 17 7.96 -11.18 -1.32
N ARG A 18 8.16 -10.10 -2.08
CA ARG A 18 8.54 -8.78 -1.55
C ARG A 18 7.69 -7.68 -2.17
N SER A 19 7.25 -6.72 -1.36
CA SER A 19 6.50 -5.55 -1.83
C SER A 19 7.14 -4.26 -1.35
N VAL A 20 7.08 -3.23 -2.20
CA VAL A 20 7.42 -1.85 -1.86
C VAL A 20 6.15 -1.02 -1.97
N VAL A 21 5.71 -0.42 -0.87
CA VAL A 21 4.53 0.47 -0.83
C VAL A 21 5.00 1.90 -0.83
N VAL A 22 4.62 2.64 -1.87
CA VAL A 22 5.07 4.02 -2.11
C VAL A 22 3.94 4.99 -1.77
N GLU A 23 4.27 6.01 -0.98
CA GLU A 23 3.36 7.07 -0.51
C GLU A 23 2.01 6.54 0.06
N PRO A 24 2.00 5.86 1.22
CA PRO A 24 0.78 5.32 1.82
C PRO A 24 -0.32 6.38 2.04
N SER A 25 0.06 7.61 2.39
CA SER A 25 -0.88 8.73 2.54
C SER A 25 -1.60 9.07 1.24
N ALA A 26 -0.90 9.04 0.11
CA ALA A 26 -1.51 9.23 -1.21
C ALA A 26 -2.45 8.08 -1.58
N ILE A 27 -2.10 6.83 -1.24
CA ILE A 27 -2.96 5.66 -1.48
C ILE A 27 -4.29 5.78 -0.72
N ALA A 28 -4.24 6.20 0.56
CA ALA A 28 -5.45 6.40 1.35
C ALA A 28 -6.28 7.60 0.85
N ALA A 29 -5.63 8.72 0.53
CA ALA A 29 -6.30 9.93 0.06
C ALA A 29 -6.93 9.79 -1.34
N ALA A 30 -6.48 8.81 -2.14
CA ALA A 30 -7.07 8.50 -3.43
C ALA A 30 -8.42 7.78 -3.35
N GLU A 31 -8.92 7.47 -2.14
CA GLU A 31 -10.22 6.85 -1.92
C GLU A 31 -11.29 7.88 -1.50
N PRO A 32 -12.59 7.57 -1.67
CA PRO A 32 -13.67 8.52 -1.39
C PRO A 32 -13.77 9.00 0.06
N ASP A 33 -13.30 8.19 1.02
CA ASP A 33 -13.36 8.48 2.44
C ASP A 33 -12.21 7.79 3.19
N GLU A 34 -11.84 8.34 4.36
CA GLU A 34 -10.72 7.86 5.18
C GLU A 34 -10.82 6.36 5.48
N ARG A 35 -12.01 5.88 5.87
CA ARG A 35 -12.20 4.47 6.22
C ARG A 35 -12.00 3.57 5.00
N THR A 36 -12.45 3.97 3.82
CA THR A 36 -12.18 3.25 2.57
C THR A 36 -10.70 3.32 2.19
N GLY A 37 -10.04 4.46 2.39
CA GLY A 37 -8.59 4.64 2.28
C GLY A 37 -7.77 3.67 3.14
N LEU A 38 -8.10 3.60 4.43
CA LEU A 38 -7.46 2.69 5.38
C LEU A 38 -7.69 1.22 5.01
N ARG A 39 -8.86 0.87 4.46
CA ARG A 39 -9.12 -0.49 3.94
C ARG A 39 -8.25 -0.80 2.72
N ARG A 40 -8.07 0.13 1.79
CA ARG A 40 -7.15 -0.05 0.65
C ARG A 40 -5.71 -0.21 1.12
N LEU A 41 -5.27 0.59 2.10
CA LEU A 41 -3.96 0.44 2.70
C LEU A 41 -3.75 -0.92 3.35
N TYR A 42 -4.73 -1.40 4.13
CA TYR A 42 -4.67 -2.74 4.71
C TYR A 42 -4.49 -3.81 3.63
N VAL A 43 -5.23 -3.72 2.51
CA VAL A 43 -5.05 -4.65 1.38
C VAL A 43 -3.62 -4.58 0.85
N VAL A 44 -3.11 -3.39 0.55
CA VAL A 44 -1.76 -3.19 -0.03
C VAL A 44 -0.65 -3.67 0.90
N LEU A 45 -0.72 -3.35 2.19
CA LEU A 45 0.29 -3.72 3.20
C LEU A 45 0.36 -5.23 3.43
N THR A 46 -0.71 -5.97 3.11
CA THR A 46 -0.79 -7.42 3.31
C THR A 46 -0.50 -8.24 2.05
N ARG A 47 0.01 -7.63 0.98
CA ARG A 47 0.38 -8.36 -0.25
C ARG A 47 1.79 -8.96 -0.20
N ALA A 48 2.63 -8.49 0.73
CA ALA A 48 3.95 -9.06 0.97
C ALA A 48 3.84 -10.36 1.77
N VAL A 49 4.40 -11.43 1.21
CA VAL A 49 4.48 -12.74 1.87
C VAL A 49 5.72 -12.84 2.78
N SER A 50 6.85 -12.26 2.34
CA SER A 50 8.13 -12.36 3.07
C SER A 50 8.66 -11.01 3.54
N GLU A 51 8.66 -9.97 2.70
CA GLU A 51 9.27 -8.67 3.03
C GLU A 51 8.43 -7.47 2.56
N LEU A 52 8.20 -6.51 3.45
CA LEU A 52 7.50 -5.25 3.15
C LEU A 52 8.44 -4.07 3.39
N THR A 53 8.62 -3.24 2.37
CA THR A 53 9.27 -1.93 2.50
C THR A 53 8.25 -0.82 2.26
N ILE A 54 8.28 0.22 3.08
CA ILE A 54 7.46 1.41 2.91
C ILE A 54 8.40 2.57 2.56
N VAL A 55 8.07 3.31 1.50
CA VAL A 55 8.77 4.52 1.08
C VAL A 55 7.77 5.65 1.02
N HIS A 56 8.06 6.74 1.72
CA HIS A 56 7.19 7.90 1.78
C HIS A 56 7.99 9.18 1.99
N ALA A 57 7.56 10.26 1.33
CA ALA A 57 8.03 11.62 1.59
C ALA A 57 7.05 12.37 2.50
N ASP A 58 5.75 12.14 2.32
CA ASP A 58 4.71 12.70 3.19
C ASP A 58 4.66 11.95 4.53
N PRO A 59 4.16 12.57 5.62
CA PRO A 59 3.92 11.86 6.88
C PRO A 59 3.04 10.64 6.65
N LEU A 60 3.34 9.55 7.34
CA LEU A 60 2.50 8.35 7.30
C LEU A 60 1.09 8.65 7.83
N PRO A 61 0.06 7.93 7.35
CA PRO A 61 -1.26 7.96 7.97
C PRO A 61 -1.14 7.63 9.45
N ALA A 62 -1.93 8.29 10.30
CA ALA A 62 -1.84 8.13 11.76
C ALA A 62 -1.85 6.66 12.27
N PRO A 63 -2.55 5.71 11.63
CA PRO A 63 -2.47 4.30 12.05
C PRO A 63 -1.11 3.60 11.79
N LEU A 64 -0.20 4.24 11.06
CA LEU A 64 1.13 3.71 10.68
C LEU A 64 2.29 4.49 11.33
N THR A 65 2.01 5.48 12.18
CA THR A 65 3.00 6.21 13.00
C THR A 65 3.08 5.63 14.40
#